data_AF-A0A954X3S6-F1
#
_entry.id   AF-A0A954X3S6-F1
#
_cell.length_a   1.000
_cell.length_b   1.000
_cell.length_c   1.000
_cell.angle_alpha   90.00
_cell.angle_beta   90.00
_cell.angle_gamma   90.00
#
_symmetry.space_group_name_H-M   'P 1'
#
loop_
_entity.id
_entity.type
_entity.pdbx_description
1 polymer ?
#
loop_
_entity_poly.entity_id
_entity_poly.type
_entity_poly.pdbx_seq_one_letter_code
_entity_poly.pdbx_strand_id
1 'polypeptide(L)'
;MWRSPWKDEARMKTEGICRGFDWLPVAGCLLLASLAVSLNIGCAKSSPTDGGTSVAQGTDPAQDDTRPSQAKGAEQPPDRDSGTRPLAPTTQADSVTKSGDSAKPEDSPTPTDNPTPTDNPMPSGAPVTAGDTSPKNAAAADAPAPHGDAAPADDKPLFADWPEPAAVLFITGRQDGYIEPCGCTGLANQKGGLARRFTFLKQLRDEKQWPVVAVDAGNQVRRFGVQPVFKFQRTVDALKQMKYDAAAFGRDDLRLPAGELFAVVADQNQDGNTPFISANVALLDESFTPRYRVVEAGGQKIGITTILGDEFVSQIKSDEVPTASVADGLSKVWPKLEAEDCDLYLLLAHASLEESAAIARQFPKFDFVVTAGGLGEPTHEPEPISNLPDGSTTKMIQVGTKGMYVGVLGLFPDASDKFRYQRVPLTDRYDDAPEMRRLMKGYQDQLEAVGLAGLEVKPIPHPSGNRYVGSESCGACHEDAYDVWKDSAHSHALDSLVHPGERSDIARHYDPECLSCHVTGWNPQKYYPYTSGYLSLEETPRMAHSGCENCHGPGSAHVAAETGDEDVSEMEILARRAAMVLKLEDAERRCMDCHDLDNSPDFHDEGAFQKYWDQIAH
;
A
#
# COMPACT_ATOMS: atom_id res chain seq x y z
N MET A 1 21.32 -55.56 12.01
CA MET A 1 20.72 -56.69 12.76
C MET A 1 19.31 -56.26 13.12
N TRP A 2 18.33 -57.15 12.88
CA TRP A 2 16.89 -57.01 13.18
C TRP A 2 16.03 -56.10 12.28
N ARG A 3 15.58 -56.72 11.18
CA ARG A 3 14.28 -56.50 10.53
C ARG A 3 13.19 -57.23 11.32
N SER A 4 11.95 -56.74 11.31
CA SER A 4 10.75 -57.52 10.94
C SER A 4 9.43 -56.72 10.97
N PRO A 5 8.37 -57.21 10.28
CA PRO A 5 7.40 -56.41 9.51
C PRO A 5 5.93 -56.68 9.96
N TRP A 6 5.01 -56.91 9.01
CA TRP A 6 3.55 -57.22 9.04
C TRP A 6 2.70 -56.02 8.54
N LYS A 7 2.21 -55.96 7.28
CA LYS A 7 1.14 -56.76 6.58
C LYS A 7 -0.17 -56.79 7.35
N ASP A 8 -1.38 -56.73 6.80
CA ASP A 8 -2.03 -56.57 5.48
C ASP A 8 -3.56 -56.45 5.82
N GLU A 9 -4.42 -56.21 4.81
CA GLU A 9 -5.89 -56.43 4.79
C GLU A 9 -6.81 -55.42 5.53
N ALA A 10 -8.01 -55.05 5.06
CA ALA A 10 -8.82 -55.43 3.90
C ALA A 10 -9.88 -54.36 3.59
N ARG A 11 -10.30 -54.39 2.33
CA ARG A 11 -11.36 -53.63 1.65
C ARG A 11 -12.72 -54.30 1.91
N MET A 12 -13.76 -53.55 2.29
CA MET A 12 -15.15 -54.04 2.17
C MET A 12 -16.15 -52.91 1.91
N LYS A 13 -16.98 -53.14 0.88
CA LYS A 13 -18.13 -52.36 0.42
C LYS A 13 -19.32 -52.55 1.37
N THR A 14 -20.18 -51.54 1.49
CA THR A 14 -21.61 -51.73 1.73
C THR A 14 -22.43 -50.61 1.05
N GLU A 15 -23.27 -51.02 0.10
CA GLU A 15 -24.46 -50.30 -0.36
C GLU A 15 -25.57 -50.46 0.69
N GLY A 16 -26.48 -49.49 0.79
CA GLY A 16 -27.63 -49.57 1.70
C GLY A 16 -28.62 -48.42 1.52
N ILE A 17 -29.63 -48.69 0.69
CA ILE A 17 -30.83 -47.89 0.37
C ILE A 17 -31.76 -47.73 1.58
N CYS A 18 -32.40 -46.56 1.73
CA CYS A 18 -33.77 -46.35 2.26
C CYS A 18 -34.22 -44.89 2.00
N ARG A 19 -35.18 -44.64 1.08
CA ARG A 19 -36.58 -44.22 1.34
C ARG A 19 -36.70 -43.09 2.38
N GLY A 20 -37.21 -41.89 2.11
CA GLY A 20 -38.29 -41.46 1.22
C GLY A 20 -39.29 -40.66 2.09
N PHE A 21 -39.56 -39.40 1.77
CA PHE A 21 -40.73 -38.67 2.30
C PHE A 21 -41.12 -37.55 1.32
N ASP A 22 -42.29 -37.74 0.72
CA ASP A 22 -43.06 -36.75 -0.03
C ASP A 22 -43.59 -35.66 0.90
N TRP A 23 -43.60 -34.40 0.45
CA TRP A 23 -44.71 -33.47 0.64
C TRP A 23 -44.76 -32.50 -0.56
N LEU A 24 -45.93 -32.41 -1.18
CA LEU A 24 -46.33 -31.56 -2.31
C LEU A 24 -47.57 -30.75 -1.82
N PRO A 25 -48.11 -29.79 -2.59
CA PRO A 25 -47.93 -28.34 -2.46
C PRO A 25 -49.21 -27.61 -2.04
N VAL A 26 -49.17 -26.28 -1.85
CA VAL A 26 -50.35 -25.42 -2.00
C VAL A 26 -50.00 -24.14 -2.77
N ALA A 27 -50.87 -23.86 -3.73
CA ALA A 27 -50.86 -22.79 -4.71
C ALA A 27 -51.41 -21.45 -4.19
N GLY A 28 -51.23 -20.37 -4.95
CA GLY A 28 -51.94 -19.12 -4.74
C GLY A 28 -51.56 -17.98 -5.70
N CYS A 29 -52.19 -17.93 -6.87
CA CYS A 29 -52.22 -16.81 -7.82
C CYS A 29 -52.80 -15.52 -7.21
N LEU A 30 -52.46 -14.33 -7.76
CA LEU A 30 -53.40 -13.40 -8.45
C LEU A 30 -52.76 -12.04 -8.84
N LEU A 31 -52.72 -11.79 -10.17
CA LEU A 31 -53.16 -10.59 -10.93
C LEU A 31 -52.68 -9.16 -10.53
N LEU A 32 -51.93 -8.45 -11.39
CA LEU A 32 -52.37 -7.58 -12.52
C LEU A 32 -53.07 -6.27 -12.13
N ALA A 33 -52.45 -5.12 -12.45
CA ALA A 33 -53.11 -3.98 -13.11
C ALA A 33 -52.09 -2.91 -13.57
N SER A 34 -52.07 -2.68 -14.88
CA SER A 34 -51.42 -1.59 -15.58
C SER A 34 -52.19 -0.27 -15.42
N LEU A 35 -51.51 0.88 -15.52
CA LEU A 35 -52.11 2.08 -16.12
C LEU A 35 -51.05 2.96 -16.77
N ALA A 36 -51.13 3.05 -18.09
CA ALA A 36 -50.46 4.03 -18.92
C ALA A 36 -51.32 5.29 -19.03
N VAL A 37 -50.70 6.47 -19.06
CA VAL A 37 -51.28 7.69 -19.62
C VAL A 37 -50.22 8.35 -20.49
N SER A 38 -50.52 8.43 -21.79
CA SER A 38 -49.79 9.20 -22.79
C SER A 38 -50.57 10.47 -23.12
N LEU A 39 -49.89 11.62 -23.25
CA LEU A 39 -50.26 12.72 -24.16
C LEU A 39 -49.05 13.68 -24.24
N ASN A 40 -48.25 13.68 -25.31
CA ASN A 40 -48.38 14.28 -26.65
C ASN A 40 -48.06 15.81 -26.77
N ILE A 41 -47.04 16.06 -27.61
CA ILE A 41 -46.88 17.14 -28.61
C ILE A 41 -46.25 18.47 -28.16
N GLY A 42 -45.12 18.78 -28.80
CA GLY A 42 -44.56 20.13 -28.93
C GLY A 42 -43.29 20.18 -29.79
N CYS A 43 -43.42 20.08 -31.11
CA CYS A 43 -42.35 20.32 -32.09
C CYS A 43 -41.86 21.78 -32.09
N ALA A 44 -40.57 22.00 -32.29
CA ALA A 44 -40.06 23.18 -33.00
C ALA A 44 -38.74 22.87 -33.73
N LYS A 45 -38.82 22.91 -35.05
CA LYS A 45 -37.68 22.97 -35.99
C LYS A 45 -37.11 24.39 -35.99
N SER A 46 -35.79 24.54 -36.11
CA SER A 46 -35.19 25.50 -37.06
C SER A 46 -33.68 25.31 -37.19
N SER A 47 -33.25 25.28 -38.44
CA SER A 47 -31.93 25.61 -38.98
C SER A 47 -32.20 26.19 -40.39
N PRO A 48 -31.26 26.78 -41.15
CA PRO A 48 -29.95 27.36 -40.83
C PRO A 48 -29.82 28.83 -41.34
N THR A 49 -28.73 29.53 -41.02
CA THR A 49 -28.27 30.68 -41.83
C THR A 49 -26.74 30.79 -41.86
N ASP A 50 -26.27 31.07 -43.08
CA ASP A 50 -24.91 31.15 -43.61
C ASP A 50 -24.05 32.35 -43.14
N GLY A 51 -22.73 32.20 -43.41
CA GLY A 51 -21.79 33.25 -43.81
C GLY A 51 -20.84 33.74 -42.71
N GLY A 52 -19.53 33.88 -42.88
CA GLY A 52 -18.63 33.73 -44.02
C GLY A 52 -17.28 34.41 -43.70
N THR A 53 -16.19 33.80 -44.22
CA THR A 53 -14.90 34.41 -44.67
C THR A 53 -13.96 35.18 -43.72
N SER A 54 -12.74 34.65 -43.52
CA SER A 54 -11.44 35.17 -44.04
C SER A 54 -10.31 34.20 -43.61
N VAL A 55 -9.61 33.47 -44.51
CA VAL A 55 -8.46 33.82 -45.36
C VAL A 55 -7.23 34.38 -44.61
N ALA A 56 -6.21 33.55 -44.45
CA ALA A 56 -4.81 33.92 -44.69
C ALA A 56 -3.98 32.65 -45.04
N GLN A 57 -3.34 32.69 -46.21
CA GLN A 57 -2.42 31.70 -46.78
C GLN A 57 -0.98 31.95 -46.32
N GLY A 58 -0.10 30.95 -46.49
CA GLY A 58 1.36 31.11 -46.47
C GLY A 58 2.09 29.81 -46.10
N THR A 59 2.12 28.80 -46.97
CA THR A 59 3.28 28.42 -47.82
C THR A 59 4.43 27.70 -47.10
N ASP A 60 4.48 26.38 -47.31
CA ASP A 60 5.67 25.51 -47.38
C ASP A 60 6.69 25.99 -48.46
N PRO A 61 7.98 25.56 -48.52
CA PRO A 61 8.37 24.14 -48.46
C PRO A 61 9.73 23.75 -47.83
N ALA A 62 9.74 22.52 -47.30
CA ALA A 62 10.62 21.36 -47.55
C ALA A 62 12.15 21.45 -47.85
N GLN A 63 12.79 20.36 -47.38
CA GLN A 63 14.04 19.66 -47.78
C GLN A 63 15.31 20.02 -46.98
N ASP A 64 15.83 19.12 -46.13
CA ASP A 64 16.54 17.84 -46.36
C ASP A 64 18.06 18.07 -46.35
N ASP A 65 18.76 17.36 -45.48
CA ASP A 65 20.03 16.67 -45.76
C ASP A 65 20.88 16.39 -44.51
N THR A 66 20.97 15.08 -44.21
CA THR A 66 22.19 14.32 -43.94
C THR A 66 23.08 14.57 -42.70
N ARG A 67 23.13 13.54 -41.85
CA ARG A 67 24.30 13.10 -41.04
C ARG A 67 25.42 12.58 -41.99
N PRO A 68 26.71 12.50 -41.61
CA PRO A 68 27.19 11.48 -40.63
C PRO A 68 28.49 11.87 -39.85
N SER A 69 28.81 11.34 -38.66
CA SER A 69 29.64 10.15 -38.39
C SER A 69 30.47 10.45 -37.12
N GLN A 70 30.40 9.63 -36.06
CA GLN A 70 31.37 8.60 -35.61
C GLN A 70 32.54 9.05 -34.70
N ALA A 71 32.86 8.11 -33.80
CA ALA A 71 34.08 7.88 -32.99
C ALA A 71 34.09 8.52 -31.58
N LYS A 72 33.91 7.74 -30.50
CA LYS A 72 34.87 6.84 -29.81
C LYS A 72 36.05 7.59 -29.18
N GLY A 73 36.11 7.55 -27.84
CA GLY A 73 37.27 7.91 -27.03
C GLY A 73 36.98 7.69 -25.55
N ALA A 74 37.36 6.52 -25.04
CA ALA A 74 37.49 6.26 -23.62
C ALA A 74 38.88 6.72 -23.17
N GLU A 75 38.99 7.41 -22.04
CA GLU A 75 40.20 7.40 -21.20
C GLU A 75 39.91 7.91 -19.78
N GLN A 76 40.64 7.29 -18.85
CA GLN A 76 40.53 7.28 -17.39
C GLN A 76 41.19 8.53 -16.73
N PRO A 77 41.13 8.68 -15.38
CA PRO A 77 41.14 9.97 -14.68
C PRO A 77 42.55 10.45 -14.32
N PRO A 78 42.71 11.71 -13.83
CA PRO A 78 43.92 12.09 -13.12
C PRO A 78 43.75 11.98 -11.60
N ASP A 79 44.80 11.42 -11.01
CA ASP A 79 45.14 11.36 -9.60
C ASP A 79 45.41 12.74 -8.97
N ARG A 80 45.11 12.80 -7.67
CA ARG A 80 45.77 13.52 -6.55
C ARG A 80 46.83 14.58 -6.88
N ASP A 81 46.69 15.78 -6.29
CA ASP A 81 47.52 16.24 -5.14
C ASP A 81 47.21 17.70 -4.75
N SER A 82 47.57 18.02 -3.50
CA SER A 82 47.86 19.32 -2.90
C SER A 82 46.70 20.06 -2.22
N GLY A 83 46.86 20.17 -0.90
CA GLY A 83 45.91 20.75 0.01
C GLY A 83 46.04 22.26 0.18
N THR A 84 45.06 22.82 0.87
CA THR A 84 45.18 24.10 1.57
C THR A 84 44.20 24.10 2.75
N ARG A 85 44.71 24.63 3.86
CA ARG A 85 44.18 24.62 5.22
C ARG A 85 43.05 25.66 5.39
N PRO A 86 42.03 25.44 6.24
CA PRO A 86 40.91 26.38 6.38
C PRO A 86 41.25 27.59 7.27
N LEU A 87 40.77 28.76 6.84
CA LEU A 87 40.73 30.01 7.57
C LEU A 87 39.59 30.00 8.59
N ALA A 88 39.90 30.30 9.85
CA ALA A 88 38.95 30.65 10.89
C ALA A 88 38.53 32.12 10.79
N PRO A 89 37.35 32.50 11.32
CA PRO A 89 37.12 33.84 11.80
C PRO A 89 36.96 33.87 13.33
N THR A 90 37.83 34.64 13.98
CA THR A 90 37.71 35.16 15.34
C THR A 90 37.27 36.62 15.26
N THR A 91 36.21 37.00 16.00
CA THR A 91 36.01 38.33 16.63
C THR A 91 34.87 38.16 17.65
N GLN A 92 35.20 38.08 18.94
CA GLN A 92 35.29 39.17 19.93
C GLN A 92 33.95 39.51 20.59
N ALA A 93 33.94 39.23 21.90
CA ALA A 93 32.95 39.62 22.87
C ALA A 93 33.24 41.04 23.37
N ASP A 94 32.16 41.79 23.63
CA ASP A 94 32.20 42.95 24.52
C ASP A 94 31.43 42.63 25.81
N SER A 95 32.15 42.80 26.91
CA SER A 95 31.69 42.70 28.29
C SER A 95 31.20 44.05 28.81
N VAL A 96 30.08 44.07 29.54
CA VAL A 96 29.88 45.05 30.63
C VAL A 96 29.34 44.31 31.86
N THR A 97 30.11 44.38 32.93
CA THR A 97 29.81 43.99 34.32
C THR A 97 29.07 45.15 35.00
N LYS A 98 28.17 45.00 35.99
CA LYS A 98 28.28 44.64 37.43
C LYS A 98 26.95 45.16 38.02
N SER A 99 26.23 44.58 38.98
CA SER A 99 26.46 44.30 40.42
C SER A 99 25.03 44.24 41.00
N GLY A 100 24.60 43.53 42.05
CA GLY A 100 25.22 42.92 43.22
C GLY A 100 24.13 42.82 44.30
N ASP A 101 24.08 41.66 44.97
CA ASP A 101 23.62 41.39 46.35
C ASP A 101 22.17 41.60 46.87
N SER A 102 21.58 40.44 47.22
CA SER A 102 21.18 40.01 48.59
C SER A 102 19.96 40.59 49.33
N ALA A 103 19.10 39.64 49.76
CA ALA A 103 18.37 39.53 51.05
C ALA A 103 16.83 39.35 50.98
N LYS A 104 16.36 38.25 51.58
CA LYS A 104 15.01 37.95 52.13
C LYS A 104 14.99 38.42 53.63
N PRO A 105 13.88 38.40 54.44
CA PRO A 105 12.53 37.81 54.27
C PRO A 105 11.30 38.59 54.87
N GLU A 106 10.11 37.94 54.81
CA GLU A 106 8.85 38.09 55.61
C GLU A 106 8.00 39.38 55.44
N ASP A 107 6.65 39.41 55.40
CA ASP A 107 5.59 38.58 56.01
C ASP A 107 4.22 38.78 55.27
N SER A 108 3.22 37.94 55.60
CA SER A 108 1.91 37.74 54.91
C SER A 108 0.84 38.86 55.14
N PRO A 109 -0.32 38.90 54.42
CA PRO A 109 -1.51 38.08 54.79
C PRO A 109 -2.46 37.60 53.65
N THR A 110 -3.17 36.49 53.90
CA THR A 110 -4.37 35.91 53.19
C THR A 110 -5.69 36.66 53.51
N PRO A 111 -6.93 36.31 53.01
CA PRO A 111 -7.40 35.17 52.16
C PRO A 111 -8.42 35.52 51.01
N THR A 112 -8.75 34.56 50.11
CA THR A 112 -10.10 33.93 49.88
C THR A 112 -10.24 33.20 48.51
N ASP A 113 -10.55 31.90 48.59
CA ASP A 113 -11.52 31.04 47.88
C ASP A 113 -11.45 30.65 46.36
N ASN A 114 -11.01 29.39 46.17
CA ASN A 114 -11.55 28.24 45.38
C ASN A 114 -11.54 28.19 43.82
N PRO A 115 -11.57 26.98 43.19
CA PRO A 115 -11.16 25.63 43.64
C PRO A 115 -10.27 24.85 42.64
N THR A 116 -9.56 23.85 43.16
CA THR A 116 -8.67 22.88 42.48
C THR A 116 -9.47 21.72 41.83
N PRO A 117 -9.03 21.14 40.69
CA PRO A 117 -9.54 19.87 40.20
C PRO A 117 -8.99 18.71 41.03
N THR A 118 -9.89 17.80 41.43
CA THR A 118 -9.61 16.61 42.23
C THR A 118 -8.95 15.49 41.42
N ASP A 119 -7.83 14.99 41.95
CA ASP A 119 -7.25 13.69 41.63
C ASP A 119 -8.22 12.56 42.00
N ASN A 120 -8.48 11.66 41.06
CA ASN A 120 -9.13 10.37 41.31
C ASN A 120 -8.09 9.25 41.12
N PRO A 121 -7.82 8.43 42.15
CA PRO A 121 -6.91 7.30 42.04
C PRO A 121 -7.60 6.12 41.34
N MET A 122 -6.95 5.57 40.32
CA MET A 122 -7.35 4.30 39.70
C MET A 122 -7.19 3.16 40.72
N PRO A 123 -8.17 2.25 40.88
CA PRO A 123 -8.14 1.23 41.91
C PRO A 123 -7.21 0.06 41.53
N SER A 124 -6.43 -0.38 42.53
CA SER A 124 -5.67 -1.63 42.55
C SER A 124 -6.61 -2.84 42.50
N GLY A 125 -6.43 -3.71 41.49
CA GLY A 125 -7.11 -5.00 41.35
C GLY A 125 -6.10 -6.15 41.52
N ALA A 126 -6.38 -7.04 42.48
CA ALA A 126 -5.69 -8.30 42.70
C ALA A 126 -6.08 -9.36 41.62
N PRO A 127 -5.35 -10.49 41.50
CA PRO A 127 -5.12 -11.19 40.24
C PRO A 127 -6.33 -11.99 39.76
N VAL A 128 -6.72 -11.78 38.51
CA VAL A 128 -7.64 -12.64 37.77
C VAL A 128 -6.86 -13.79 37.14
N THR A 129 -7.25 -15.00 37.51
CA THR A 129 -6.81 -16.27 36.93
C THR A 129 -7.02 -16.28 35.41
N ALA A 130 -5.96 -16.51 34.65
CA ALA A 130 -6.01 -16.70 33.21
C ALA A 130 -6.84 -17.95 32.86
N GLY A 131 -8.06 -17.70 32.38
CA GLY A 131 -8.86 -18.70 31.68
C GLY A 131 -8.37 -18.83 30.25
N ASP A 132 -7.80 -19.99 29.98
CA ASP A 132 -7.36 -20.50 28.68
C ASP A 132 -8.44 -20.33 27.60
N THR A 133 -8.17 -19.47 26.61
CA THR A 133 -8.88 -19.43 25.32
C THR A 133 -7.87 -19.28 24.18
N SER A 134 -6.96 -20.25 24.09
CA SER A 134 -6.30 -20.58 22.84
C SER A 134 -7.36 -21.00 21.80
N PRO A 135 -7.41 -20.43 20.58
CA PRO A 135 -8.17 -21.03 19.51
C PRO A 135 -7.56 -22.40 19.21
N LYS A 136 -8.29 -23.46 19.56
CA LYS A 136 -7.93 -24.83 19.23
C LYS A 136 -7.91 -24.99 17.70
N ASN A 137 -6.79 -25.53 17.21
CA ASN A 137 -6.63 -26.18 15.91
C ASN A 137 -7.94 -26.78 15.39
N ALA A 138 -8.49 -26.16 14.35
CA ALA A 138 -9.35 -26.84 13.39
C ALA A 138 -8.43 -27.40 12.29
N ALA A 139 -8.64 -28.68 11.99
CA ALA A 139 -7.77 -29.52 11.21
C ALA A 139 -7.43 -28.95 9.82
N ALA A 140 -6.17 -29.17 9.43
CA ALA A 140 -5.68 -29.08 8.06
C ALA A 140 -6.63 -29.87 7.13
N ALA A 141 -7.29 -29.14 6.25
CA ALA A 141 -7.91 -29.69 5.05
C ALA A 141 -6.93 -29.42 3.90
N ASP A 142 -6.34 -30.51 3.40
CA ASP A 142 -5.57 -30.68 2.15
C ASP A 142 -4.94 -29.43 1.54
N ALA A 143 -3.67 -29.20 1.89
CA ALA A 143 -2.76 -28.38 1.10
C ALA A 143 -2.57 -29.02 -0.30
N PRO A 144 -2.64 -28.25 -1.40
CA PRO A 144 -2.29 -28.78 -2.71
C PRO A 144 -0.80 -29.15 -2.73
N ALA A 145 -0.51 -30.30 -3.34
CA ALA A 145 0.82 -30.89 -3.48
C ALA A 145 1.82 -29.92 -4.16
N PRO A 146 3.14 -30.05 -3.87
CA PRO A 146 4.16 -29.15 -4.40
C PRO A 146 4.19 -29.24 -5.93
N HIS A 147 4.03 -28.09 -6.59
CA HIS A 147 4.24 -27.96 -8.03
C HIS A 147 5.72 -28.15 -8.32
N GLY A 148 6.05 -29.23 -9.03
CA GLY A 148 7.39 -29.47 -9.57
C GLY A 148 7.79 -28.44 -10.61
N ASP A 149 9.11 -28.34 -10.82
CA ASP A 149 9.88 -27.46 -11.71
C ASP A 149 9.22 -27.15 -13.08
N ALA A 150 8.22 -26.26 -13.07
CA ALA A 150 7.70 -25.57 -14.24
C ALA A 150 8.03 -24.10 -14.07
N ALA A 151 8.57 -23.46 -15.12
CA ALA A 151 8.81 -22.02 -15.13
C ALA A 151 7.54 -21.26 -14.67
N PRO A 152 7.68 -20.18 -13.88
CA PRO A 152 6.53 -19.45 -13.35
C PRO A 152 5.59 -19.04 -14.48
N ALA A 153 4.28 -19.21 -14.27
CA ALA A 153 3.23 -18.96 -15.27
C ALA A 153 3.24 -17.51 -15.84
N ASP A 154 3.99 -16.61 -15.21
CA ASP A 154 4.10 -15.18 -15.43
C ASP A 154 4.99 -14.79 -16.65
N ASP A 155 5.76 -15.73 -17.22
CA ASP A 155 6.68 -15.49 -18.35
C ASP A 155 6.07 -15.74 -19.73
N LYS A 156 4.78 -16.12 -19.81
CA LYS A 156 4.11 -16.32 -21.10
C LYS A 156 3.98 -14.99 -21.86
N PRO A 157 4.01 -15.01 -23.21
CA PRO A 157 3.71 -13.82 -24.00
C PRO A 157 2.31 -13.30 -23.65
N LEU A 158 2.23 -12.03 -23.24
CA LEU A 158 0.96 -11.40 -22.89
C LEU A 158 0.09 -11.25 -24.14
N PHE A 159 -1.19 -11.56 -24.00
CA PHE A 159 -2.20 -11.42 -25.06
C PHE A 159 -1.88 -12.16 -26.37
N ALA A 160 -1.10 -13.26 -26.33
CA ALA A 160 -0.64 -13.97 -27.53
C ALA A 160 -1.78 -14.36 -28.49
N ASP A 161 -2.93 -14.75 -27.95
CA ASP A 161 -4.09 -15.24 -28.70
C ASP A 161 -5.19 -14.16 -28.89
N TRP A 162 -4.91 -12.90 -28.54
CA TRP A 162 -5.88 -11.82 -28.68
C TRP A 162 -5.77 -11.18 -30.07
N PRO A 163 -6.88 -11.05 -30.82
CA PRO A 163 -6.93 -10.07 -31.90
C PRO A 163 -6.85 -8.65 -31.31
N GLU A 164 -6.80 -7.65 -32.17
CA GLU A 164 -6.89 -6.26 -31.72
C GLU A 164 -8.26 -6.01 -31.04
N PRO A 165 -8.29 -5.59 -29.77
CA PRO A 165 -9.53 -5.27 -29.07
C PRO A 165 -10.08 -3.92 -29.53
N ALA A 166 -11.40 -3.75 -29.48
CA ALA A 166 -12.01 -2.43 -29.69
C ALA A 166 -11.56 -1.45 -28.59
N ALA A 167 -11.54 -1.91 -27.34
CA ALA A 167 -10.95 -1.20 -26.22
C ALA A 167 -10.48 -2.19 -25.15
N VAL A 168 -9.62 -1.74 -24.23
CA VAL A 168 -9.25 -2.51 -23.04
C VAL A 168 -9.48 -1.70 -21.77
N LEU A 169 -9.93 -2.37 -20.71
CA LEU A 169 -9.88 -1.82 -19.36
C LEU A 169 -8.54 -2.19 -18.72
N PHE A 170 -7.87 -1.19 -18.16
CA PHE A 170 -6.68 -1.33 -17.32
C PHE A 170 -7.09 -1.18 -15.87
N ILE A 171 -7.20 -2.29 -15.15
CA ILE A 171 -7.87 -2.38 -13.85
C ILE A 171 -6.81 -2.52 -12.74
N THR A 172 -6.80 -1.57 -11.82
CA THR A 172 -5.94 -1.59 -10.62
C THR A 172 -6.74 -1.33 -9.35
N GLY A 173 -6.08 -1.43 -8.20
CA GLY A 173 -6.65 -1.06 -6.91
C GLY A 173 -5.73 -1.48 -5.77
N ARG A 174 -6.06 -1.01 -4.56
CA ARG A 174 -5.36 -1.35 -3.32
C ARG A 174 -3.86 -1.20 -3.43
N GLN A 175 -3.40 -0.02 -3.85
CA GLN A 175 -1.98 0.30 -3.83
C GLN A 175 -1.45 0.34 -2.40
N ASP A 176 -2.28 0.68 -1.40
CA ASP A 176 -1.95 0.57 0.03
C ASP A 176 -0.66 1.34 0.44
N GLY A 177 -0.30 2.38 -0.31
CA GLY A 177 0.89 3.22 -0.08
C GLY A 177 2.18 2.71 -0.76
N TYR A 178 2.11 1.62 -1.52
CA TYR A 178 3.23 1.04 -2.28
C TYR A 178 3.44 1.79 -3.62
N ILE A 179 4.05 2.98 -3.53
CA ILE A 179 4.42 3.80 -4.70
C ILE A 179 5.48 3.08 -5.56
N GLU A 180 6.35 2.33 -4.92
CA GLU A 180 7.35 1.43 -5.51
C GLU A 180 7.33 0.09 -4.75
N PRO A 181 7.87 -0.98 -5.34
CA PRO A 181 8.18 -2.18 -4.58
C PRO A 181 9.18 -1.84 -3.45
N CYS A 182 9.08 -2.51 -2.29
CA CYS A 182 9.96 -2.28 -1.13
C CYS A 182 11.46 -2.33 -1.47
N GLY A 183 11.86 -2.99 -2.56
CA GLY A 183 13.21 -3.33 -3.01
C GLY A 183 14.03 -4.18 -2.04
N CYS A 184 13.44 -4.54 -0.90
CA CYS A 184 14.04 -5.24 0.24
C CYS A 184 14.53 -6.67 -0.08
N THR A 185 14.00 -7.32 -1.12
CA THR A 185 14.45 -8.63 -1.64
C THR A 185 15.12 -8.55 -3.02
N GLY A 186 15.53 -7.35 -3.43
CA GLY A 186 16.00 -7.06 -4.78
C GLY A 186 14.85 -6.80 -5.75
N LEU A 187 15.02 -5.84 -6.67
CA LEU A 187 13.94 -5.44 -7.58
C LEU A 187 13.46 -6.56 -8.50
N ALA A 188 14.35 -7.49 -8.87
CA ALA A 188 14.03 -8.65 -9.70
C ALA A 188 12.95 -9.54 -9.06
N ASN A 189 12.95 -9.65 -7.73
CA ASN A 189 12.09 -10.57 -6.98
C ASN A 189 10.82 -9.90 -6.45
N GLN A 190 10.51 -8.67 -6.90
CA GLN A 190 9.36 -7.92 -6.42
C GLN A 190 8.42 -7.54 -7.54
N LYS A 191 7.16 -7.29 -7.18
CA LYS A 191 6.09 -6.90 -8.11
C LYS A 191 5.53 -5.53 -7.72
N GLY A 192 4.93 -4.84 -8.69
CA GLY A 192 4.15 -3.62 -8.45
C GLY A 192 4.93 -2.33 -8.65
N GLY A 193 4.45 -1.27 -7.99
CA GLY A 193 4.96 0.09 -8.13
C GLY A 193 4.40 0.85 -9.33
N LEU A 194 4.28 2.16 -9.15
CA LEU A 194 3.75 3.09 -10.15
C LEU A 194 4.63 3.14 -11.40
N ALA A 195 5.95 2.99 -11.25
CA ALA A 195 6.89 3.06 -12.37
C ALA A 195 6.67 1.95 -13.39
N ARG A 196 6.61 0.69 -12.93
CA ARG A 196 6.31 -0.47 -13.79
C ARG A 196 4.90 -0.43 -14.33
N ARG A 197 3.94 0.00 -13.50
CA ARG A 197 2.54 0.20 -13.93
C ARG A 197 2.45 1.17 -15.10
N PHE A 198 3.18 2.29 -15.04
CA PHE A 198 3.15 3.27 -16.12
C PHE A 198 3.82 2.76 -17.39
N THR A 199 4.95 2.07 -17.27
CA THR A 199 5.61 1.43 -18.41
C THR A 199 4.67 0.45 -19.10
N PHE A 200 4.00 -0.42 -18.34
CA PHE A 200 3.04 -1.36 -18.90
C PHE A 200 1.86 -0.63 -19.58
N LEU A 201 1.32 0.41 -18.95
CA LEU A 201 0.25 1.22 -19.54
C LEU A 201 0.67 1.88 -20.86
N LYS A 202 1.90 2.39 -20.95
CA LYS A 202 2.48 2.92 -22.20
C LYS A 202 2.65 1.85 -23.26
N GLN A 203 3.06 0.63 -22.91
CA GLN A 203 3.14 -0.46 -23.88
C GLN A 203 1.77 -0.75 -24.51
N LEU A 204 0.69 -0.70 -23.74
CA LEU A 204 -0.66 -0.86 -24.30
C LEU A 204 -1.09 0.31 -25.19
N ARG A 205 -0.81 1.55 -24.78
CA ARG A 205 -1.25 2.76 -25.50
C ARG A 205 -0.37 3.12 -26.71
N ASP A 206 0.94 3.01 -26.57
CA ASP A 206 1.91 3.56 -27.51
C ASP A 206 2.47 2.47 -28.44
N GLU A 207 2.76 1.28 -27.91
CA GLU A 207 3.33 0.17 -28.70
C GLU A 207 2.24 -0.70 -29.35
N LYS A 208 1.22 -1.10 -28.59
CA LYS A 208 0.07 -1.85 -29.10
C LYS A 208 -0.97 -0.94 -29.77
N GLN A 209 -0.94 0.35 -29.49
CA GLN A 209 -1.89 1.35 -30.00
C GLN A 209 -3.35 1.05 -29.64
N TRP A 210 -3.58 0.34 -28.53
CA TRP A 210 -4.92 -0.01 -28.10
C TRP A 210 -5.61 1.17 -27.42
N PRO A 211 -6.92 1.37 -27.63
CA PRO A 211 -7.73 2.27 -26.80
C PRO A 211 -7.82 1.72 -25.37
N VAL A 212 -7.26 2.45 -24.40
CA VAL A 212 -7.20 2.01 -22.99
C VAL A 212 -8.04 2.92 -22.10
N VAL A 213 -8.97 2.33 -21.34
CA VAL A 213 -9.68 2.97 -20.23
C VAL A 213 -9.08 2.48 -18.91
N ALA A 214 -8.44 3.37 -18.14
CA ALA A 214 -7.75 3.02 -16.90
C ALA A 214 -8.62 3.32 -15.68
N VAL A 215 -8.80 2.32 -14.82
CA VAL A 215 -9.69 2.36 -13.66
C VAL A 215 -9.02 1.83 -12.39
N ASP A 216 -9.33 2.44 -11.25
CA ASP A 216 -8.79 2.02 -9.94
C ASP A 216 -9.87 1.80 -8.88
N ALA A 217 -9.81 0.67 -8.15
CA ALA A 217 -10.78 0.31 -7.12
C ALA A 217 -10.49 0.90 -5.72
N GLY A 218 -9.61 1.90 -5.62
CA GLY A 218 -9.38 2.68 -4.40
C GLY A 218 -8.38 2.06 -3.42
N ASN A 219 -8.16 2.75 -2.30
CA ASN A 219 -7.13 2.46 -1.27
C ASN A 219 -5.72 2.71 -1.81
N GLN A 220 -5.45 3.99 -2.10
CA GLN A 220 -4.13 4.45 -2.50
C GLN A 220 -3.14 4.41 -1.33
N VAL A 221 -3.64 4.54 -0.09
CA VAL A 221 -2.86 4.46 1.15
C VAL A 221 -3.49 3.49 2.15
N ARG A 222 -2.73 3.05 3.16
CA ARG A 222 -3.19 2.11 4.21
C ARG A 222 -3.19 2.68 5.65
N ARG A 223 -2.60 3.87 5.84
CA ARG A 223 -2.34 4.50 7.15
C ARG A 223 -2.80 5.96 7.12
N PHE A 224 -2.74 6.61 8.27
CA PHE A 224 -3.05 8.02 8.46
C PHE A 224 -1.83 8.77 9.02
N GLY A 225 -1.86 10.10 8.95
CA GLY A 225 -0.76 10.98 9.33
C GLY A 225 -0.11 11.66 8.12
N VAL A 226 0.94 12.44 8.38
CA VAL A 226 1.56 13.31 7.36
C VAL A 226 2.18 12.52 6.20
N GLN A 227 2.92 11.44 6.50
CA GLN A 227 3.56 10.64 5.45
C GLN A 227 2.52 9.99 4.48
N PRO A 228 1.44 9.35 4.96
CA PRO A 228 0.35 8.91 4.08
C PRO A 228 -0.28 10.02 3.23
N VAL A 229 -0.45 11.25 3.75
CA VAL A 229 -0.94 12.37 2.94
C VAL A 229 0.01 12.65 1.76
N PHE A 230 1.32 12.67 2.00
CA PHE A 230 2.30 12.86 0.92
C PHE A 230 2.26 11.71 -0.09
N LYS A 231 2.13 10.46 0.38
CA LYS A 231 2.01 9.29 -0.50
C LYS A 231 0.74 9.36 -1.34
N PHE A 232 -0.38 9.79 -0.76
CA PHE A 232 -1.64 9.97 -1.46
C PHE A 232 -1.50 11.03 -2.55
N GLN A 233 -0.96 12.21 -2.24
CA GLN A 233 -0.68 13.26 -3.23
C GLN A 233 0.12 12.74 -4.42
N ARG A 234 1.25 12.06 -4.15
CA ARG A 234 2.12 11.52 -5.21
C ARG A 234 1.44 10.44 -6.05
N THR A 235 0.58 9.65 -5.43
CA THR A 235 -0.22 8.65 -6.14
C THR A 235 -1.25 9.32 -7.04
N VAL A 236 -1.94 10.37 -6.57
CA VAL A 236 -2.89 11.11 -7.41
C VAL A 236 -2.18 11.82 -8.57
N ASP A 237 -1.02 12.43 -8.33
CA ASP A 237 -0.16 13.02 -9.39
C ASP A 237 0.15 11.96 -10.47
N ALA A 238 0.51 10.75 -10.03
CA ALA A 238 0.79 9.63 -10.93
C ALA A 238 -0.45 9.18 -11.70
N LEU A 239 -1.61 9.00 -11.04
CA LEU A 239 -2.87 8.61 -11.72
C LEU A 239 -3.29 9.65 -12.76
N LYS A 240 -3.13 10.94 -12.48
CA LYS A 240 -3.36 12.03 -13.44
C LYS A 240 -2.39 11.95 -14.62
N GLN A 241 -1.10 11.75 -14.36
CA GLN A 241 -0.09 11.61 -15.41
C GLN A 241 -0.30 10.35 -16.27
N MET A 242 -0.76 9.27 -15.64
CA MET A 242 -1.18 8.04 -16.31
C MET A 242 -2.56 8.17 -16.99
N LYS A 243 -3.23 9.32 -16.88
CA LYS A 243 -4.57 9.56 -17.46
C LYS A 243 -5.55 8.44 -17.08
N TYR A 244 -5.72 8.22 -15.78
CA TYR A 244 -6.79 7.36 -15.28
C TYR A 244 -8.15 8.00 -15.51
N ASP A 245 -9.08 7.20 -15.99
CA ASP A 245 -10.42 7.63 -16.34
C ASP A 245 -11.35 7.59 -15.12
N ALA A 246 -11.18 6.63 -14.21
CA ALA A 246 -11.96 6.54 -12.99
C ALA A 246 -11.15 5.94 -11.83
N ALA A 247 -11.36 6.43 -10.62
CA ALA A 247 -10.80 5.89 -9.39
C ALA A 247 -11.85 5.95 -8.28
N ALA A 248 -11.93 4.89 -7.49
CA ALA A 248 -12.74 4.85 -6.28
C ALA A 248 -11.99 5.46 -5.09
N PHE A 249 -12.72 5.90 -4.07
CA PHE A 249 -12.16 6.14 -2.75
C PHE A 249 -12.11 4.83 -1.96
N GLY A 250 -10.95 4.53 -1.37
CA GLY A 250 -10.80 3.45 -0.41
C GLY A 250 -11.15 3.86 1.01
N ARG A 251 -11.37 2.87 1.88
CA ARG A 251 -11.63 3.13 3.30
C ARG A 251 -10.48 3.89 3.96
N ASP A 252 -9.23 3.57 3.60
CA ASP A 252 -8.04 4.11 4.24
C ASP A 252 -7.66 5.48 3.65
N ASP A 253 -8.02 5.74 2.39
CA ASP A 253 -7.92 7.07 1.77
C ASP A 253 -8.75 8.08 2.58
N LEU A 254 -9.99 7.71 2.92
CA LEU A 254 -10.94 8.58 3.63
C LEU A 254 -10.64 8.77 5.12
N ARG A 255 -9.56 8.16 5.63
CA ARG A 255 -9.03 8.44 6.98
C ARG A 255 -8.09 9.64 6.98
N LEU A 256 -7.66 10.11 5.82
CA LEU A 256 -6.89 11.34 5.69
C LEU A 256 -7.79 12.58 5.88
N PRO A 257 -7.24 13.73 6.29
CA PRO A 257 -8.01 14.96 6.42
C PRO A 257 -8.73 15.32 5.11
N ALA A 258 -10.05 15.55 5.17
CA ALA A 258 -10.86 15.74 3.96
C ALA A 258 -10.45 16.97 3.14
N GLY A 259 -10.00 18.05 3.80
CA GLY A 259 -9.45 19.22 3.13
C GLY A 259 -8.19 18.93 2.31
N GLU A 260 -7.27 18.12 2.83
CA GLU A 260 -6.06 17.70 2.12
C GLU A 260 -6.42 16.79 0.94
N LEU A 261 -7.27 15.78 1.17
CA LEU A 261 -7.79 14.92 0.10
C LEU A 261 -8.43 15.75 -1.01
N PHE A 262 -9.32 16.67 -0.65
CA PHE A 262 -10.01 17.53 -1.59
C PHE A 262 -9.04 18.38 -2.40
N ALA A 263 -8.04 19.01 -1.78
CA ALA A 263 -7.05 19.81 -2.48
C ALA A 263 -6.30 19.01 -3.56
N VAL A 264 -5.99 17.75 -3.28
CA VAL A 264 -5.30 16.84 -4.21
C VAL A 264 -6.22 16.41 -5.35
N VAL A 265 -7.43 15.94 -5.02
CA VAL A 265 -8.32 15.31 -6.01
C VAL A 265 -9.16 16.31 -6.81
N ALA A 266 -9.40 17.51 -6.27
CA ALA A 266 -10.13 18.56 -6.97
C ALA A 266 -9.28 19.23 -8.06
N ASP A 267 -7.96 19.13 -7.96
CA ASP A 267 -7.09 19.46 -9.09
C ASP A 267 -7.35 18.47 -10.23
N GLN A 268 -7.65 19.00 -11.41
CA GLN A 268 -8.19 18.22 -12.53
C GLN A 268 -7.05 17.67 -13.41
N ASN A 269 -7.32 16.61 -14.18
CA ASN A 269 -6.40 16.15 -15.22
C ASN A 269 -6.33 17.16 -16.39
N GLN A 270 -5.51 16.86 -17.40
CA GLN A 270 -5.37 17.71 -18.60
C GLN A 270 -6.70 17.96 -19.32
N ASP A 271 -7.64 17.02 -19.21
CA ASP A 271 -8.95 17.07 -19.84
C ASP A 271 -10.00 17.74 -18.93
N GLY A 272 -9.56 18.36 -17.83
CA GLY A 272 -10.41 19.11 -16.90
C GLY A 272 -11.24 18.26 -15.96
N ASN A 273 -10.93 16.95 -15.81
CA ASN A 273 -11.67 16.02 -14.95
C ASN A 273 -10.78 15.35 -13.87
N THR A 274 -11.34 15.15 -12.68
CA THR A 274 -10.72 14.37 -11.61
C THR A 274 -10.94 12.88 -11.88
N PRO A 275 -9.92 12.01 -11.69
CA PRO A 275 -10.14 10.57 -11.82
C PRO A 275 -11.11 10.06 -10.75
N PHE A 276 -11.24 10.71 -9.60
CA PHE A 276 -12.05 10.21 -8.49
C PHE A 276 -13.55 10.46 -8.71
N ILE A 277 -14.34 9.38 -8.69
CA ILE A 277 -15.80 9.42 -8.76
C ILE A 277 -16.38 8.49 -7.72
N SER A 278 -17.60 8.75 -7.22
CA SER A 278 -18.29 7.83 -6.32
C SER A 278 -19.79 8.10 -6.25
N ALA A 279 -20.59 7.03 -6.31
CA ALA A 279 -22.04 7.09 -6.18
C ALA A 279 -22.51 7.44 -4.76
N ASN A 280 -21.75 7.05 -3.73
CA ASN A 280 -22.20 7.11 -2.34
C ASN A 280 -21.23 7.80 -1.36
N VAL A 281 -20.10 8.32 -1.84
CA VAL A 281 -19.15 9.12 -1.04
C VAL A 281 -18.83 10.43 -1.76
N ALA A 282 -18.65 11.52 -1.03
CA ALA A 282 -18.11 12.77 -1.56
C ALA A 282 -17.12 13.41 -0.57
N LEU A 283 -16.37 14.41 -1.04
CA LEU A 283 -15.48 15.21 -0.20
C LEU A 283 -16.03 16.64 -0.07
N LEU A 284 -16.16 17.11 1.17
CA LEU A 284 -16.69 18.39 1.61
C LEU A 284 -18.17 18.63 1.27
N ASP A 285 -18.56 18.45 0.01
CA ASP A 285 -19.94 18.60 -0.48
C ASP A 285 -20.23 17.61 -1.60
N GLU A 286 -21.50 17.17 -1.71
CA GLU A 286 -21.93 16.20 -2.73
C GLU A 286 -21.66 16.66 -4.18
N SER A 287 -21.62 17.97 -4.43
CA SER A 287 -21.41 18.55 -5.77
C SER A 287 -19.96 18.47 -6.26
N PHE A 288 -19.02 18.23 -5.36
CA PHE A 288 -17.59 18.21 -5.70
C PHE A 288 -17.08 16.87 -6.19
N THR A 289 -17.83 15.79 -5.99
CA THR A 289 -17.45 14.44 -6.42
C THR A 289 -18.39 13.96 -7.51
N PRO A 290 -17.92 13.78 -8.76
CA PRO A 290 -18.74 13.20 -9.81
C PRO A 290 -19.27 11.82 -9.42
N ARG A 291 -20.52 11.52 -9.77
CA ARG A 291 -21.21 10.30 -9.31
C ARG A 291 -21.04 9.10 -10.24
N TYR A 292 -20.75 9.35 -11.50
CA TYR A 292 -20.46 8.36 -12.51
C TYR A 292 -19.64 9.02 -13.62
N ARG A 293 -19.12 8.20 -14.53
CA ARG A 293 -18.44 8.65 -15.73
C ARG A 293 -18.82 7.77 -16.89
N VAL A 294 -18.87 8.37 -18.07
CA VAL A 294 -18.96 7.68 -19.34
C VAL A 294 -17.69 7.98 -20.11
N VAL A 295 -17.03 6.94 -20.61
CA VAL A 295 -15.80 7.04 -21.38
C VAL A 295 -16.03 6.44 -22.74
N GLU A 296 -15.64 7.15 -23.80
CA GLU A 296 -15.64 6.63 -25.16
C GLU A 296 -14.22 6.21 -25.55
N ALA A 297 -14.02 4.94 -25.89
CA ALA A 297 -12.74 4.40 -26.30
C ALA A 297 -12.93 3.39 -27.44
N GLY A 298 -12.24 3.59 -28.57
CA GLY A 298 -12.30 2.67 -29.71
C GLY A 298 -13.71 2.42 -30.25
N GLY A 299 -14.57 3.44 -30.20
CA GLY A 299 -15.98 3.33 -30.61
C GLY A 299 -16.87 2.55 -29.63
N GLN A 300 -16.40 2.30 -28.41
CA GLN A 300 -17.19 1.70 -27.32
C GLN A 300 -17.48 2.75 -26.26
N LYS A 301 -18.71 2.74 -25.73
CA LYS A 301 -19.17 3.60 -24.64
C LYS A 301 -19.19 2.79 -23.34
N ILE A 302 -18.37 3.20 -22.37
CA ILE A 302 -18.17 2.48 -21.11
C ILE A 302 -18.70 3.33 -19.95
N GLY A 303 -19.73 2.83 -19.29
CA GLY A 303 -20.36 3.47 -18.13
C GLY A 303 -19.76 2.99 -16.82
N ILE A 304 -19.24 3.89 -16.00
CA ILE A 304 -18.47 3.58 -14.80
C ILE A 304 -19.08 4.32 -13.61
N THR A 305 -19.26 3.62 -12.49
CA THR A 305 -19.45 4.25 -11.18
C THR A 305 -18.64 3.50 -10.12
N THR A 306 -18.45 4.12 -8.95
CA THR A 306 -17.77 3.47 -7.83
C THR A 306 -18.61 3.55 -6.57
N ILE A 307 -18.38 2.61 -5.67
CA ILE A 307 -18.96 2.60 -4.33
C ILE A 307 -17.90 2.33 -3.27
N LEU A 308 -18.15 2.87 -2.08
CA LEU A 308 -17.58 2.36 -0.85
C LEU A 308 -18.62 1.47 -0.18
N GLY A 309 -18.25 0.24 0.20
CA GLY A 309 -19.15 -0.70 0.88
C GLY A 309 -19.78 -0.11 2.15
N ASP A 310 -21.02 -0.48 2.45
CA ASP A 310 -21.76 -0.01 3.62
C ASP A 310 -21.03 -0.39 4.93
N GLU A 311 -20.32 -1.52 4.94
CA GLU A 311 -19.42 -1.92 6.03
C GLU A 311 -18.42 -0.80 6.36
N PHE A 312 -17.79 -0.21 5.34
CA PHE A 312 -16.77 0.84 5.51
C PHE A 312 -17.39 2.23 5.67
N VAL A 313 -18.50 2.51 4.99
CA VAL A 313 -19.26 3.76 5.18
C VAL A 313 -19.62 3.94 6.67
N SER A 314 -20.03 2.88 7.35
CA SER A 314 -20.38 2.94 8.78
C SER A 314 -19.23 3.37 9.70
N GLN A 315 -17.98 3.25 9.22
CA GLN A 315 -16.75 3.58 9.96
C GLN A 315 -16.32 5.04 9.74
N ILE A 316 -16.86 5.71 8.73
CA ILE A 316 -16.60 7.14 8.49
C ILE A 316 -17.36 7.95 9.54
N LYS A 317 -16.62 8.84 10.23
CA LYS A 317 -17.16 9.69 11.32
C LYS A 317 -17.07 11.19 11.03
N SER A 318 -16.54 11.58 9.88
CA SER A 318 -16.34 12.99 9.53
C SER A 318 -17.53 13.53 8.75
N ASP A 319 -18.11 14.64 9.20
CA ASP A 319 -19.15 15.36 8.46
C ASP A 319 -18.60 16.01 7.17
N GLU A 320 -17.27 16.14 7.05
CA GLU A 320 -16.59 16.64 5.84
C GLU A 320 -16.51 15.58 4.73
N VAL A 321 -16.98 14.35 4.99
CA VAL A 321 -17.06 13.27 4.00
C VAL A 321 -18.53 12.84 3.90
N PRO A 322 -19.37 13.53 3.11
CA PRO A 322 -20.77 13.14 2.94
C PRO A 322 -20.88 11.71 2.39
N THR A 323 -21.65 10.86 3.07
CA THR A 323 -21.88 9.47 2.66
C THR A 323 -23.36 9.14 2.56
N ALA A 324 -23.69 8.19 1.69
CA ALA A 324 -25.00 7.53 1.61
C ALA A 324 -24.83 6.00 1.63
N SER A 325 -25.93 5.27 1.86
CA SER A 325 -25.90 3.82 1.66
C SER A 325 -25.59 3.49 0.20
N VAL A 326 -24.95 2.34 -0.04
CA VAL A 326 -24.66 1.86 -1.40
C VAL A 326 -25.94 1.80 -2.23
N ALA A 327 -27.02 1.29 -1.64
CA ALA A 327 -28.32 1.18 -2.31
C ALA A 327 -28.89 2.55 -2.70
N ASP A 328 -28.81 3.55 -1.83
CA ASP A 328 -29.30 4.91 -2.13
C ASP A 328 -28.45 5.59 -3.20
N GLY A 329 -27.12 5.45 -3.11
CA GLY A 329 -26.18 6.00 -4.09
C GLY A 329 -26.43 5.43 -5.49
N LEU A 330 -26.44 4.10 -5.61
CA LEU A 330 -26.67 3.42 -6.88
C LEU A 330 -28.08 3.68 -7.44
N SER A 331 -29.11 3.75 -6.60
CA SER A 331 -30.48 4.05 -7.06
C SER A 331 -30.60 5.46 -7.67
N LYS A 332 -29.80 6.42 -7.23
CA LYS A 332 -29.74 7.78 -7.81
C LYS A 332 -28.91 7.85 -9.09
N VAL A 333 -27.87 7.02 -9.18
CA VAL A 333 -26.91 7.02 -10.30
C VAL A 333 -27.42 6.18 -11.47
N TRP A 334 -27.92 4.97 -11.21
CA TRP A 334 -28.26 3.99 -12.23
C TRP A 334 -29.20 4.54 -13.31
N PRO A 335 -30.32 5.24 -13.01
CA PRO A 335 -31.20 5.76 -14.05
C PRO A 335 -30.51 6.74 -15.02
N LYS A 336 -29.49 7.47 -14.55
CA LYS A 336 -28.72 8.39 -15.39
C LYS A 336 -27.71 7.63 -16.23
N LEU A 337 -27.04 6.65 -15.64
CA LEU A 337 -26.05 5.83 -16.33
C LEU A 337 -26.68 4.91 -17.38
N GLU A 338 -27.83 4.31 -17.08
CA GLU A 338 -28.60 3.46 -18.02
C GLU A 338 -29.11 4.27 -19.23
N ALA A 339 -29.47 5.54 -19.02
CA ALA A 339 -29.90 6.44 -20.09
C ALA A 339 -28.78 6.78 -21.09
N GLU A 340 -27.52 6.52 -20.73
CA GLU A 340 -26.37 6.72 -21.61
C GLU A 340 -26.22 5.59 -22.63
N ASP A 341 -26.93 4.46 -22.49
CA ASP A 341 -26.91 3.33 -23.44
C ASP A 341 -25.48 2.87 -23.76
N CYS A 342 -24.74 2.53 -22.69
CA CYS A 342 -23.35 2.09 -22.78
C CYS A 342 -23.23 0.64 -23.27
N ASP A 343 -22.15 0.34 -24.00
CA ASP A 343 -21.79 -1.01 -24.45
C ASP A 343 -21.30 -1.90 -23.30
N LEU A 344 -20.81 -1.29 -22.22
CA LEU A 344 -20.31 -1.95 -21.02
C LEU A 344 -20.61 -1.11 -19.77
N TYR A 345 -21.16 -1.73 -18.73
CA TYR A 345 -21.36 -1.14 -17.42
C TYR A 345 -20.43 -1.74 -16.36
N LEU A 346 -19.65 -0.89 -15.71
CA LEU A 346 -18.64 -1.25 -14.73
C LEU A 346 -18.95 -0.65 -13.35
N LEU A 347 -18.93 -1.49 -12.32
CA LEU A 347 -18.97 -1.06 -10.92
C LEU A 347 -17.61 -1.31 -10.27
N LEU A 348 -16.94 -0.25 -9.81
CA LEU A 348 -15.76 -0.37 -8.95
C LEU A 348 -16.21 -0.36 -7.49
N ALA A 349 -16.13 -1.51 -6.83
CA ALA A 349 -16.58 -1.73 -5.47
C ALA A 349 -15.40 -1.76 -4.50
N HIS A 350 -15.22 -0.69 -3.73
CA HIS A 350 -14.37 -0.74 -2.55
C HIS A 350 -15.12 -1.39 -1.39
N ALA A 351 -15.28 -2.71 -1.46
CA ALA A 351 -16.10 -3.52 -0.57
C ALA A 351 -15.48 -4.93 -0.40
N SER A 352 -15.95 -5.71 0.57
CA SER A 352 -15.55 -7.12 0.70
C SER A 352 -16.03 -7.97 -0.49
N LEU A 353 -15.50 -9.18 -0.67
CA LEU A 353 -15.98 -10.10 -1.73
C LEU A 353 -17.47 -10.41 -1.56
N GLU A 354 -17.86 -10.69 -0.32
CA GLU A 354 -19.25 -11.03 0.03
C GLU A 354 -20.19 -9.85 -0.23
N GLU A 355 -19.82 -8.66 0.24
CA GLU A 355 -20.61 -7.45 0.05
C GLU A 355 -20.69 -7.06 -1.44
N SER A 356 -19.58 -7.16 -2.17
CA SER A 356 -19.56 -6.90 -3.63
C SER A 356 -20.52 -7.84 -4.37
N ALA A 357 -20.55 -9.12 -4.00
CA ALA A 357 -21.49 -10.08 -4.57
C ALA A 357 -22.95 -9.79 -4.17
N ALA A 358 -23.18 -9.34 -2.94
CA ALA A 358 -24.51 -8.93 -2.49
C ALA A 358 -25.03 -7.70 -3.25
N ILE A 359 -24.18 -6.69 -3.45
CA ILE A 359 -24.49 -5.49 -4.24
C ILE A 359 -24.83 -5.86 -5.68
N ALA A 360 -24.05 -6.75 -6.31
CA ALA A 360 -24.34 -7.22 -7.67
C ALA A 360 -25.70 -7.93 -7.78
N ARG A 361 -26.12 -8.67 -6.75
CA ARG A 361 -27.46 -9.29 -6.72
C ARG A 361 -28.58 -8.27 -6.53
N GLN A 362 -28.32 -7.19 -5.80
CA GLN A 362 -29.29 -6.10 -5.62
C GLN A 362 -29.40 -5.20 -6.86
N PHE A 363 -28.28 -4.99 -7.55
CA PHE A 363 -28.16 -4.20 -8.78
C PHE A 363 -27.55 -5.06 -9.89
N PRO A 364 -28.30 -6.03 -10.46
CA PRO A 364 -27.80 -6.97 -11.48
C PRO A 364 -27.74 -6.31 -12.86
N LYS A 365 -27.13 -5.14 -12.91
CA LYS A 365 -27.18 -4.19 -14.02
C LYS A 365 -25.81 -3.92 -14.62
N PHE A 366 -24.76 -4.27 -13.89
CA PHE A 366 -23.37 -4.13 -14.31
C PHE A 366 -22.88 -5.44 -14.92
N ASP A 367 -22.11 -5.36 -16.00
CA ASP A 367 -21.47 -6.53 -16.61
C ASP A 367 -20.33 -7.06 -15.74
N PHE A 368 -19.58 -6.14 -15.12
CA PHE A 368 -18.48 -6.46 -14.22
C PHE A 368 -18.53 -5.66 -12.92
N VAL A 369 -18.23 -6.35 -11.82
CA VAL A 369 -17.93 -5.74 -10.52
C VAL A 369 -16.45 -5.94 -10.22
N VAL A 370 -15.68 -4.86 -10.25
CA VAL A 370 -14.27 -4.87 -9.85
C VAL A 370 -14.22 -4.61 -8.36
N THR A 371 -13.73 -5.56 -7.58
CA THR A 371 -13.72 -5.49 -6.13
C THR A 371 -12.33 -5.27 -5.56
N ALA A 372 -12.24 -4.39 -4.56
CA ALA A 372 -11.10 -4.27 -3.66
C ALA A 372 -11.09 -5.37 -2.56
N GLY A 373 -12.11 -6.22 -2.53
CA GLY A 373 -12.17 -7.39 -1.66
C GLY A 373 -11.14 -8.45 -2.04
N GLY A 374 -10.96 -9.42 -1.14
CA GLY A 374 -10.03 -10.54 -1.32
C GLY A 374 -8.72 -10.34 -0.59
N LEU A 375 -7.96 -11.44 -0.46
CA LEU A 375 -6.67 -11.48 0.19
C LEU A 375 -5.62 -11.97 -0.80
N GLY A 376 -4.45 -11.33 -0.79
CA GLY A 376 -3.30 -11.75 -1.58
C GLY A 376 -3.43 -11.41 -3.08
N GLU A 377 -3.16 -12.41 -3.91
CA GLU A 377 -3.17 -12.27 -5.36
C GLU A 377 -4.60 -12.33 -5.93
N PRO A 378 -4.91 -11.56 -6.98
CA PRO A 378 -6.20 -11.67 -7.63
C PRO A 378 -6.31 -12.97 -8.42
N THR A 379 -7.55 -13.38 -8.69
CA THR A 379 -7.84 -14.58 -9.49
C THR A 379 -7.31 -14.45 -10.92
N HIS A 380 -7.02 -15.59 -11.54
CA HIS A 380 -6.55 -15.63 -12.93
C HIS A 380 -7.64 -15.23 -13.94
N GLU A 381 -8.90 -15.50 -13.61
CA GLU A 381 -10.06 -15.25 -14.45
C GLU A 381 -11.16 -14.53 -13.65
N PRO A 382 -12.04 -13.74 -14.30
CA PRO A 382 -13.21 -13.17 -13.66
C PRO A 382 -14.20 -14.27 -13.24
N GLU A 383 -14.73 -14.17 -12.03
CA GLU A 383 -15.58 -15.20 -11.44
C GLU A 383 -17.06 -14.84 -11.62
N PRO A 384 -17.93 -15.76 -12.10
CA PRO A 384 -19.35 -15.47 -12.23
C PRO A 384 -20.00 -15.28 -10.85
N ILE A 385 -20.83 -14.24 -10.70
CA ILE A 385 -21.61 -14.04 -9.49
C ILE A 385 -22.88 -14.89 -9.59
N SER A 386 -23.04 -15.83 -8.66
CA SER A 386 -24.17 -16.74 -8.62
C SER A 386 -25.45 -16.09 -8.09
N ASN A 387 -26.61 -16.62 -8.52
CA ASN A 387 -27.94 -16.27 -8.05
C ASN A 387 -28.36 -14.81 -8.32
N LEU A 388 -28.03 -14.29 -9.51
CA LEU A 388 -28.51 -12.98 -9.97
C LEU A 388 -30.02 -13.06 -10.29
N PRO A 389 -30.87 -12.17 -9.71
CA PRO A 389 -32.33 -12.29 -9.81
C PRO A 389 -32.91 -12.18 -11.23
N ASP A 390 -32.23 -11.49 -12.13
CA ASP A 390 -32.68 -11.26 -13.51
C ASP A 390 -32.06 -12.23 -14.52
N GLY A 391 -31.25 -13.18 -14.06
CA GLY A 391 -30.53 -14.14 -14.91
C GLY A 391 -29.36 -13.54 -15.68
N SER A 392 -28.91 -12.33 -15.35
CA SER A 392 -27.69 -11.72 -15.89
C SER A 392 -26.45 -12.56 -15.55
N THR A 393 -25.33 -12.25 -16.21
CA THR A 393 -24.07 -13.00 -16.10
C THR A 393 -22.92 -12.14 -15.58
N THR A 394 -23.22 -11.23 -14.64
CA THR A 394 -22.23 -10.35 -14.02
C THR A 394 -21.05 -11.16 -13.48
N LYS A 395 -19.84 -10.72 -13.79
CA LYS A 395 -18.61 -11.33 -13.28
C LYS A 395 -17.88 -10.39 -12.31
N MET A 396 -17.18 -10.98 -11.37
CA MET A 396 -16.35 -10.28 -10.39
C MET A 396 -14.88 -10.34 -10.82
N ILE A 397 -14.18 -9.21 -10.69
CA ILE A 397 -12.73 -9.10 -10.90
C ILE A 397 -12.11 -8.62 -9.60
N GLN A 398 -11.16 -9.37 -9.05
CA GLN A 398 -10.39 -8.94 -7.88
C GLN A 398 -9.18 -8.14 -8.33
N VAL A 399 -8.83 -7.06 -7.62
CA VAL A 399 -7.64 -6.24 -7.93
C VAL A 399 -6.36 -6.69 -7.21
N GLY A 400 -6.50 -7.55 -6.19
CA GLY A 400 -5.39 -7.96 -5.34
C GLY A 400 -4.96 -6.85 -4.38
N THR A 401 -3.68 -6.83 -4.02
CA THR A 401 -3.12 -5.89 -3.03
C THR A 401 -1.76 -5.33 -3.47
N LYS A 402 -1.37 -4.21 -2.85
CA LYS A 402 -0.10 -3.48 -3.05
C LYS A 402 0.16 -3.04 -4.49
N GLY A 403 -0.87 -3.02 -5.33
CA GLY A 403 -0.74 -2.72 -6.76
C GLY A 403 0.25 -3.63 -7.50
N MET A 404 0.40 -4.89 -7.08
CA MET A 404 1.32 -5.87 -7.69
C MET A 404 0.86 -6.37 -9.07
N TYR A 405 -0.43 -6.26 -9.34
CA TYR A 405 -1.09 -6.80 -10.52
C TYR A 405 -1.94 -5.74 -11.22
N VAL A 406 -2.12 -5.95 -12.52
CA VAL A 406 -3.09 -5.24 -13.34
C VAL A 406 -4.02 -6.27 -13.96
N GLY A 407 -5.32 -6.08 -13.84
CA GLY A 407 -6.29 -6.81 -14.64
C GLY A 407 -6.47 -6.12 -15.99
N VAL A 408 -6.29 -6.83 -17.10
CA VAL A 408 -6.59 -6.30 -18.44
C VAL A 408 -7.80 -7.02 -19.00
N LEU A 409 -8.87 -6.28 -19.26
CA LEU A 409 -10.12 -6.79 -19.84
C LEU A 409 -10.30 -6.21 -21.24
N GLY A 410 -10.18 -7.03 -22.28
CA GLY A 410 -10.39 -6.62 -23.67
C GLY A 410 -11.83 -6.79 -24.12
N LEU A 411 -12.33 -5.80 -24.86
CA LEU A 411 -13.65 -5.77 -25.47
C LEU A 411 -13.56 -6.16 -26.95
N PHE A 412 -14.35 -7.16 -27.34
CA PHE A 412 -14.40 -7.73 -28.70
C PHE A 412 -15.86 -7.84 -29.17
N PRO A 413 -16.50 -6.73 -29.58
CA PRO A 413 -17.94 -6.67 -29.80
C PRO A 413 -18.49 -7.70 -30.80
N ASP A 414 -17.70 -8.00 -31.84
CA ASP A 414 -18.07 -8.92 -32.92
C ASP A 414 -17.72 -10.39 -32.62
N ALA A 415 -17.06 -10.68 -31.51
CA ALA A 415 -16.68 -12.03 -31.12
C ALA A 415 -17.80 -12.75 -30.36
N SER A 416 -17.84 -14.09 -30.44
CA SER A 416 -18.77 -14.90 -29.64
C SER A 416 -18.49 -14.77 -28.14
N ASP A 417 -17.21 -14.61 -27.79
CA ASP A 417 -16.77 -14.24 -26.45
C ASP A 417 -16.36 -12.77 -26.47
N LYS A 418 -17.28 -11.91 -26.02
CA LYS A 418 -17.14 -10.45 -26.09
C LYS A 418 -16.05 -9.90 -25.18
N PHE A 419 -15.66 -10.65 -24.14
CA PHE A 419 -14.74 -10.18 -23.13
C PHE A 419 -13.64 -11.20 -22.90
N ARG A 420 -12.39 -10.77 -23.00
CA ARG A 420 -11.24 -11.61 -22.62
C ARG A 420 -10.48 -10.92 -21.51
N TYR A 421 -10.04 -11.68 -20.52
CA TYR A 421 -9.32 -11.16 -19.37
C TYR A 421 -7.93 -11.77 -19.28
N GLN A 422 -6.97 -10.99 -18.80
CA GLN A 422 -5.68 -11.49 -18.37
C GLN A 422 -5.22 -10.72 -17.14
N ARG A 423 -4.89 -11.45 -16.07
CA ARG A 423 -4.15 -10.92 -14.93
C ARG A 423 -2.68 -10.77 -15.31
N VAL A 424 -2.11 -9.59 -15.08
CA VAL A 424 -0.72 -9.27 -15.44
C VAL A 424 0.07 -8.88 -14.18
N PRO A 425 1.10 -9.64 -13.78
CA PRO A 425 2.02 -9.25 -12.72
C PRO A 425 2.93 -8.12 -13.19
N LEU A 426 3.15 -7.12 -12.35
CA LEU A 426 4.11 -6.04 -12.60
C LEU A 426 5.52 -6.44 -12.12
N THR A 427 6.11 -7.47 -12.73
CA THR A 427 7.46 -7.96 -12.42
C THR A 427 8.55 -7.05 -12.98
N ASP A 428 9.80 -7.42 -12.76
CA ASP A 428 11.01 -6.82 -13.33
C ASP A 428 11.12 -6.89 -14.86
N ARG A 429 10.18 -7.56 -15.54
CA ARG A 429 10.05 -7.51 -17.01
C ARG A 429 9.74 -6.10 -17.53
N TYR A 430 9.29 -5.20 -16.66
CA TYR A 430 9.00 -3.81 -17.00
C TYR A 430 10.08 -2.91 -16.42
N ASP A 431 10.69 -2.11 -17.28
CA ASP A 431 11.55 -1.01 -16.85
C ASP A 431 10.75 0.01 -16.03
N ASP A 432 11.41 0.69 -15.09
CA ASP A 432 10.80 1.75 -14.32
C ASP A 432 10.65 3.04 -15.15
N ALA A 433 9.41 3.51 -15.33
CA ALA A 433 9.13 4.76 -16.03
C ALA A 433 9.86 5.96 -15.39
N PRO A 434 10.70 6.71 -16.15
CA PRO A 434 11.44 7.86 -15.63
C PRO A 434 10.55 8.94 -15.01
N GLU A 435 9.32 9.10 -15.51
CA GLU A 435 8.33 10.03 -14.95
C GLU A 435 7.98 9.69 -13.50
N MET A 436 7.72 8.41 -13.22
CA MET A 436 7.33 7.96 -11.89
C MET A 436 8.53 7.96 -10.94
N ARG A 437 9.74 7.70 -11.45
CA ARG A 437 10.98 7.88 -10.69
C ARG A 437 11.16 9.32 -10.22
N ARG A 438 10.83 10.31 -11.05
CA ARG A 438 10.87 11.73 -10.66
C ARG A 438 9.86 12.05 -9.55
N LEU A 439 8.65 11.48 -9.61
CA LEU A 439 7.68 11.62 -8.53
C LEU A 439 8.19 11.00 -7.23
N MET A 440 8.82 9.82 -7.31
CA MET A 440 9.41 9.15 -6.15
C MET A 440 10.58 9.94 -5.57
N LYS A 441 11.41 10.55 -6.43
CA LYS A 441 12.47 11.46 -5.96
C LYS A 441 11.87 12.66 -5.24
N GLY A 442 10.87 13.31 -5.82
CA GLY A 442 10.18 14.44 -5.18
C GLY A 442 9.51 14.07 -3.86
N TYR A 443 9.06 12.81 -3.72
CA TYR A 443 8.58 12.28 -2.44
C TYR A 443 9.70 12.19 -1.40
N GLN A 444 10.84 11.59 -1.74
CA GLN A 444 11.97 11.46 -0.81
C GLN A 444 12.57 12.82 -0.44
N ASP A 445 12.71 13.73 -1.41
CA ASP A 445 13.13 15.12 -1.17
C ASP A 445 12.18 15.84 -0.19
N GLN A 446 10.87 15.54 -0.28
CA GLN A 446 9.88 16.10 0.63
C GLN A 446 10.01 15.53 2.05
N LEU A 447 10.28 14.23 2.21
CA LEU A 447 10.54 13.62 3.52
C LEU A 447 11.80 14.20 4.16
N GLU A 448 12.88 14.35 3.39
CA GLU A 448 14.11 14.98 3.83
C GLU A 448 13.85 16.41 4.33
N ALA A 449 13.14 17.21 3.54
CA ALA A 449 12.91 18.62 3.84
C ALA A 449 12.09 18.85 5.12
N VAL A 450 11.10 18.00 5.39
CA VAL A 450 10.26 18.14 6.61
C VAL A 450 10.88 17.47 7.83
N GLY A 451 11.73 16.45 7.62
CA GLY A 451 12.32 15.62 8.68
C GLY A 451 11.29 14.88 9.54
N LEU A 452 11.77 14.10 10.50
CA LEU A 452 10.91 13.30 11.40
C LEU A 452 9.90 14.17 12.18
N ALA A 453 10.32 15.36 12.61
CA ALA A 453 9.46 16.29 13.33
C ALA A 453 8.29 16.79 12.48
N GLY A 454 8.53 17.14 11.20
CA GLY A 454 7.47 17.56 10.28
C GLY A 454 6.55 16.41 9.84
N LEU A 455 7.03 15.16 9.90
CA LEU A 455 6.20 13.96 9.74
C LEU A 455 5.40 13.60 11.00
N GLU A 456 5.54 14.38 12.08
CA GLU A 456 4.97 14.11 13.40
C GLU A 456 5.45 12.79 14.03
N VAL A 457 6.60 12.28 13.57
CA VAL A 457 7.24 11.08 14.10
C VAL A 457 8.11 11.50 15.28
N LYS A 458 7.59 11.28 16.49
CA LYS A 458 8.26 11.66 17.75
C LYS A 458 8.88 10.44 18.44
N PRO A 459 10.16 10.52 18.86
CA PRO A 459 10.77 9.44 19.64
C PRO A 459 10.07 9.24 20.98
N ILE A 460 9.83 7.98 21.35
CA ILE A 460 9.23 7.63 22.63
C ILE A 460 10.20 6.84 23.52
N PRO A 461 10.08 6.91 24.87
CA PRO A 461 10.85 6.04 25.73
C PRO A 461 10.54 4.57 25.44
N HIS A 462 11.56 3.70 25.49
CA HIS A 462 11.33 2.27 25.35
C HIS A 462 10.54 1.75 26.58
N PRO A 463 9.52 0.87 26.41
CA PRO A 463 8.67 0.42 27.51
C PRO A 463 9.40 -0.24 28.69
N SER A 464 10.59 -0.80 28.47
CA SER A 464 11.42 -1.37 29.55
C SER A 464 12.12 -0.31 30.42
N GLY A 465 12.13 0.96 30.01
CA GLY A 465 12.92 2.03 30.64
C GLY A 465 14.41 2.03 30.27
N ASN A 466 14.90 0.97 29.60
CA ASN A 466 16.28 0.90 29.13
C ASN A 466 16.51 1.73 27.86
N ARG A 467 17.77 1.98 27.56
CA ARG A 467 18.24 2.72 26.38
C ARG A 467 19.06 1.83 25.46
N TYR A 468 19.02 2.15 24.17
CA TYR A 468 19.91 1.58 23.17
C TYR A 468 21.32 2.16 23.34
N VAL A 469 22.34 1.31 23.25
CA VAL A 469 23.75 1.65 23.46
C VAL A 469 24.63 1.47 22.21
N GLY A 470 24.09 0.87 21.15
CA GLY A 470 24.78 0.62 19.88
C GLY A 470 25.64 -0.63 19.90
N SER A 471 25.81 -1.26 18.73
CA SER A 471 26.52 -2.54 18.58
C SER A 471 27.96 -2.49 19.05
N GLU A 472 28.65 -1.34 18.94
CA GLU A 472 30.05 -1.19 19.38
C GLU A 472 30.20 -1.41 20.90
N SER A 473 29.19 -1.04 21.69
CA SER A 473 29.19 -1.29 23.13
C SER A 473 29.16 -2.78 23.44
N CYS A 474 28.47 -3.58 22.61
CA CYS A 474 28.42 -5.03 22.75
C CYS A 474 29.75 -5.69 22.38
N GLY A 475 30.40 -5.22 21.31
CA GLY A 475 31.68 -5.76 20.82
C GLY A 475 32.84 -5.63 21.80
N ALA A 476 32.75 -4.75 22.80
CA ALA A 476 33.76 -4.63 23.86
C ALA A 476 33.89 -5.90 24.74
N CYS A 477 32.81 -6.68 24.88
CA CYS A 477 32.79 -7.92 25.66
C CYS A 477 32.43 -9.17 24.83
N HIS A 478 31.75 -8.99 23.69
CA HIS A 478 31.25 -10.05 22.81
C HIS A 478 31.90 -9.97 21.42
N GLU A 479 33.23 -10.04 21.34
CA GLU A 479 34.00 -9.89 20.10
C GLU A 479 33.55 -10.87 19.01
N ASP A 480 33.45 -12.17 19.33
CA ASP A 480 33.06 -13.21 18.35
C ASP A 480 31.67 -12.94 17.75
N ALA A 481 30.68 -12.60 18.58
CA ALA A 481 29.32 -12.30 18.12
C ALA A 481 29.26 -10.98 17.33
N TYR A 482 30.07 -10.00 17.74
CA TYR A 482 30.17 -8.72 17.04
C TYR A 482 30.78 -8.90 15.65
N ASP A 483 31.79 -9.74 15.49
CA ASP A 483 32.37 -10.06 14.19
C ASP A 483 31.35 -10.76 13.27
N VAL A 484 30.56 -11.71 13.79
CA VAL A 484 29.44 -12.32 13.02
C VAL A 484 28.44 -11.26 12.54
N TRP A 485 28.03 -10.32 13.41
CA TRP A 485 27.14 -9.23 13.02
C TRP A 485 27.79 -8.31 11.98
N LYS A 486 29.05 -7.93 12.20
CA LYS A 486 29.79 -6.99 11.37
C LYS A 486 29.96 -7.49 9.94
N ASP A 487 30.13 -8.79 9.75
CA ASP A 487 30.27 -9.42 8.43
C ASP A 487 28.92 -9.72 7.75
N SER A 488 27.79 -9.42 8.41
CA SER A 488 26.44 -9.67 7.89
C SER A 488 25.87 -8.47 7.10
N ALA A 489 24.77 -8.70 6.35
CA ALA A 489 24.06 -7.59 5.70
C ALA A 489 23.46 -6.57 6.70
N HIS A 490 23.22 -6.99 7.94
CA HIS A 490 22.61 -6.12 8.96
C HIS A 490 23.52 -4.96 9.36
N SER A 491 24.84 -5.14 9.39
CA SER A 491 25.82 -4.08 9.68
C SER A 491 25.94 -3.03 8.56
N HIS A 492 25.35 -3.31 7.39
CA HIS A 492 25.32 -2.44 6.22
C HIS A 492 23.90 -1.98 5.85
N ALA A 493 22.91 -2.26 6.71
CA ALA A 493 21.51 -2.06 6.36
C ALA A 493 21.21 -0.61 5.96
N LEU A 494 21.62 0.39 6.75
CA LEU A 494 21.38 1.81 6.43
C LEU A 494 22.09 2.24 5.13
N ASP A 495 23.29 1.72 4.84
CA ASP A 495 24.03 2.05 3.62
C ASP A 495 23.22 1.72 2.37
N SER A 496 22.43 0.63 2.39
CA SER A 496 21.55 0.27 1.27
C SER A 496 20.41 1.28 1.03
N LEU A 497 20.10 2.15 2.00
CA LEU A 497 19.14 3.25 1.84
C LEU A 497 19.81 4.56 1.43
N VAL A 498 21.03 4.82 1.92
CA VAL A 498 21.81 6.02 1.58
C VAL A 498 22.37 5.89 0.15
N HIS A 499 22.82 4.69 -0.20
CA HIS A 499 23.45 4.34 -1.47
C HIS A 499 22.77 3.09 -2.06
N PRO A 500 21.54 3.22 -2.62
CA PRO A 500 20.78 2.07 -3.09
C PRO A 500 21.38 1.35 -4.31
N GLY A 501 22.38 1.93 -4.97
CA GLY A 501 23.12 1.29 -6.05
C GLY A 501 22.22 0.89 -7.22
N GLU A 502 22.31 -0.37 -7.64
CA GLU A 502 21.55 -0.91 -8.77
C GLU A 502 20.03 -0.89 -8.55
N ARG A 503 19.57 -0.83 -7.29
CA ARG A 503 18.15 -0.73 -6.96
C ARG A 503 17.56 0.60 -7.42
N SER A 504 18.25 1.72 -7.22
CA SER A 504 17.71 3.05 -7.51
C SER A 504 18.78 4.12 -7.30
N ASP A 505 18.63 5.24 -7.99
CA ASP A 505 19.42 6.46 -7.78
C ASP A 505 18.85 7.38 -6.68
N ILE A 506 17.75 6.97 -6.03
CA ILE A 506 17.03 7.79 -5.05
C ILE A 506 17.32 7.27 -3.64
N ALA A 507 17.87 8.12 -2.76
CA ALA A 507 18.11 7.75 -1.36
C ALA A 507 16.80 7.64 -0.57
N ARG A 508 16.78 6.76 0.46
CA ARG A 508 15.58 6.39 1.24
C ARG A 508 15.76 6.46 2.75
N HIS A 509 16.91 6.92 3.21
CA HIS A 509 17.26 6.96 4.64
C HIS A 509 16.53 8.07 5.43
N TYR A 510 15.58 8.76 4.80
CA TYR A 510 14.66 9.70 5.44
C TYR A 510 13.24 9.11 5.62
N ASP A 511 12.97 7.94 5.03
CA ASP A 511 11.65 7.31 5.07
C ASP A 511 11.47 6.51 6.36
N PRO A 512 10.51 6.86 7.25
CA PRO A 512 10.25 6.12 8.48
C PRO A 512 9.92 4.63 8.27
N GLU A 513 9.30 4.27 7.14
CA GLU A 513 8.97 2.87 6.83
C GLU A 513 10.21 2.07 6.42
N CYS A 514 11.25 2.73 5.87
CA CYS A 514 12.53 2.10 5.57
C CYS A 514 13.44 2.06 6.80
N LEU A 515 13.50 3.17 7.55
CA LEU A 515 14.30 3.27 8.78
C LEU A 515 13.91 2.21 9.80
N SER A 516 12.62 1.93 9.95
CA SER A 516 12.13 1.03 10.99
C SER A 516 12.77 -0.37 11.03
N CYS A 517 13.32 -0.84 9.90
CA CYS A 517 14.02 -2.11 9.78
C CYS A 517 15.53 -1.97 9.49
N HIS A 518 15.98 -0.81 9.01
CA HIS A 518 17.36 -0.59 8.56
C HIS A 518 18.26 0.12 9.58
N VAL A 519 17.73 0.54 10.72
CA VAL A 519 18.47 1.18 11.80
C VAL A 519 18.15 0.55 13.17
N THR A 520 18.92 0.90 14.20
CA THR A 520 18.69 0.44 15.57
C THR A 520 17.74 1.36 16.34
N GLY A 521 16.90 0.74 17.17
CA GLY A 521 16.06 1.47 18.12
C GLY A 521 14.82 2.10 17.48
N TRP A 522 14.22 1.38 16.52
CA TRP A 522 12.91 1.68 15.97
C TRP A 522 11.94 0.53 16.22
N ASN A 523 10.65 0.85 16.24
CA ASN A 523 9.62 -0.18 16.18
C ASN A 523 9.36 -0.56 14.70
N PRO A 524 9.70 -1.79 14.27
CA PRO A 524 9.66 -2.16 12.86
C PRO A 524 8.25 -2.25 12.29
N GLN A 525 7.23 -2.47 13.11
CA GLN A 525 5.84 -2.61 12.64
C GLN A 525 5.07 -1.29 12.70
N LYS A 526 5.41 -0.42 13.65
CA LYS A 526 4.70 0.85 13.92
C LYS A 526 5.45 2.09 13.42
N TYR A 527 6.68 1.94 12.93
CA TYR A 527 7.47 2.99 12.26
C TYR A 527 7.72 4.23 13.12
N TYR A 528 8.08 4.05 14.38
CA TYR A 528 8.50 5.14 15.25
C TYR A 528 9.85 4.83 15.91
N PRO A 529 10.70 5.85 16.14
CA PRO A 529 11.94 5.71 16.88
C PRO A 529 11.70 5.65 18.39
N TYR A 530 12.64 5.03 19.10
CA TYR A 530 12.79 5.21 20.54
C TYR A 530 13.73 6.40 20.84
N THR A 531 13.61 7.03 22.01
CA THR A 531 14.40 8.23 22.39
C THR A 531 15.92 8.03 22.33
N SER A 532 16.40 6.79 22.43
CA SER A 532 17.84 6.45 22.32
C SER A 532 18.19 5.71 21.03
N GLY A 533 17.22 5.53 20.13
CA GLY A 533 17.42 4.91 18.82
C GLY A 533 17.95 5.91 17.78
N TYR A 534 17.98 5.46 16.53
CA TYR A 534 18.43 6.27 15.41
C TYR A 534 17.48 7.44 15.10
N LEU A 535 18.04 8.62 14.84
CA LEU A 535 17.33 9.83 14.41
C LEU A 535 17.90 10.35 13.08
N SER A 536 19.22 10.44 12.97
CA SER A 536 19.92 10.77 11.72
C SER A 536 21.38 10.28 11.77
N LEU A 537 22.07 10.38 10.63
CA LEU A 537 23.51 10.09 10.52
C LEU A 537 24.34 11.04 11.40
N GLU A 538 23.88 12.28 11.59
CA GLU A 538 24.56 13.31 12.38
C GLU A 538 24.26 13.18 13.87
N GLU A 539 23.00 12.96 14.24
CA GLU A 539 22.56 12.98 15.65
C GLU A 539 22.94 11.69 16.39
N THR A 540 22.77 10.54 15.73
CA THR A 540 22.89 9.22 16.37
C THR A 540 23.63 8.21 15.49
N PRO A 541 24.88 8.49 15.06
CA PRO A 541 25.63 7.62 14.15
C PRO A 541 25.84 6.19 14.70
N ARG A 542 25.90 6.02 16.02
CA ARG A 542 26.04 4.70 16.68
C ARG A 542 24.80 3.82 16.61
N MET A 543 23.67 4.37 16.16
CA MET A 543 22.42 3.63 15.96
C MET A 543 22.17 3.35 14.48
N ALA A 544 23.12 3.72 13.61
CA ALA A 544 23.07 3.35 12.21
C ALA A 544 23.09 1.83 12.06
N HIS A 545 22.46 1.35 10.99
CA HIS A 545 22.34 -0.06 10.62
C HIS A 545 21.47 -0.90 11.57
N SER A 546 21.15 -2.13 11.16
CA SER A 546 20.37 -3.03 12.01
C SER A 546 21.30 -3.71 13.02
N GLY A 547 21.48 -3.10 14.18
CA GLY A 547 22.40 -3.54 15.23
C GLY A 547 21.90 -4.69 16.12
N CYS A 548 22.78 -5.16 17.02
CA CYS A 548 22.51 -6.27 17.95
C CYS A 548 21.19 -6.08 18.74
N GLU A 549 20.92 -4.84 19.15
CA GLU A 549 19.79 -4.50 20.00
C GLU A 549 18.42 -4.59 19.30
N ASN A 550 18.37 -4.77 17.97
CA ASN A 550 17.10 -5.06 17.28
C ASN A 550 16.60 -6.49 17.61
N CYS A 551 17.53 -7.42 17.82
CA CYS A 551 17.23 -8.80 18.25
C CYS A 551 17.17 -8.91 19.78
N HIS A 552 18.17 -8.36 20.46
CA HIS A 552 18.37 -8.57 21.90
C HIS A 552 17.67 -7.53 22.78
N GLY A 553 17.17 -6.43 22.21
CA GLY A 553 16.57 -5.31 22.94
C GLY A 553 17.62 -4.32 23.47
N PRO A 554 17.17 -3.23 24.13
CA PRO A 554 18.04 -2.17 24.64
C PRO A 554 18.92 -2.63 25.82
N GLY A 555 20.24 -2.54 25.65
CA GLY A 555 21.25 -3.14 26.51
C GLY A 555 21.78 -2.25 27.65
N SER A 556 21.29 -1.02 27.83
CA SER A 556 21.90 -0.08 28.79
C SER A 556 22.03 -0.61 30.22
N ALA A 557 21.01 -1.32 30.73
CA ALA A 557 21.05 -1.87 32.09
C ALA A 557 22.06 -3.03 32.20
N HIS A 558 22.20 -3.84 31.16
CA HIS A 558 23.19 -4.92 31.12
C HIS A 558 24.61 -4.35 31.11
N VAL A 559 24.90 -3.41 30.21
CA VAL A 559 26.23 -2.79 30.12
C VAL A 559 26.62 -2.09 31.43
N ALA A 560 25.70 -1.33 32.04
CA ALA A 560 25.97 -0.64 33.30
C ALA A 560 26.28 -1.60 34.47
N ALA A 561 25.63 -2.77 34.49
CA ALA A 561 25.88 -3.79 35.50
C ALA A 561 27.26 -4.46 35.35
N GLU A 562 27.70 -4.71 34.11
CA GLU A 562 29.01 -5.36 33.86
C GLU A 562 30.19 -4.42 34.05
N THR A 563 30.00 -3.14 33.74
CA THR A 563 31.05 -2.10 33.84
C THR A 563 31.20 -1.54 35.26
N GLY A 564 30.24 -1.83 36.14
CA GLY A 564 30.21 -1.31 37.51
C GLY A 564 29.72 0.14 37.62
N ASP A 565 29.07 0.66 36.57
CA ASP A 565 28.42 1.99 36.58
C ASP A 565 27.19 2.01 37.51
N GLU A 566 26.62 0.84 37.79
CA GLU A 566 25.58 0.64 38.80
C GLU A 566 26.02 -0.40 39.84
N ASP A 567 25.84 -0.10 41.12
CA ASP A 567 26.07 -1.05 42.21
C ASP A 567 24.86 -1.99 42.33
N VAL A 568 25.00 -3.19 41.76
CA VAL A 568 23.95 -4.21 41.69
C VAL A 568 24.47 -5.55 42.19
N SER A 569 23.56 -6.36 42.73
CA SER A 569 23.90 -7.69 43.21
C SER A 569 24.28 -8.65 42.08
N GLU A 570 25.03 -9.69 42.40
CA GLU A 570 25.37 -10.76 41.45
C GLU A 570 24.11 -11.39 40.82
N MET A 571 23.03 -11.53 41.59
CA MET A 571 21.75 -12.02 41.07
C MET A 571 21.15 -11.08 40.02
N GLU A 572 21.27 -9.76 40.21
CA GLU A 572 20.79 -8.77 39.24
C GLU A 572 21.65 -8.75 37.98
N ILE A 573 22.97 -8.91 38.09
CA ILE A 573 23.86 -9.08 36.94
C ILE A 573 23.41 -10.29 36.11
N LEU A 574 23.20 -11.45 36.75
CA LEU A 574 22.75 -12.67 36.07
C LEU A 574 21.37 -12.50 35.41
N ALA A 575 20.44 -11.81 36.08
CA ALA A 575 19.13 -11.50 35.51
C ALA A 575 19.23 -10.59 34.28
N ARG A 576 20.10 -9.57 34.33
CA ARG A 576 20.33 -8.65 33.19
C ARG A 576 21.00 -9.35 32.01
N ARG A 577 21.94 -10.27 32.25
CA ARG A 577 22.49 -11.16 31.20
C ARG A 577 21.39 -12.00 30.56
N ALA A 578 20.57 -12.66 31.38
CA ALA A 578 19.49 -13.52 30.88
C ALA A 578 18.45 -12.74 30.06
N ALA A 579 18.17 -11.48 30.42
CA ALA A 579 17.25 -10.61 29.69
C ALA A 579 17.74 -10.24 28.28
N MET A 580 19.05 -10.28 28.02
CA MET A 580 19.62 -10.02 26.70
C MET A 580 19.61 -11.27 25.80
N VAL A 581 19.26 -12.46 26.31
CA VAL A 581 19.29 -13.69 25.51
C VAL A 581 18.04 -13.79 24.64
N LEU A 582 18.22 -13.79 23.32
CA LEU A 582 17.19 -14.21 22.37
C LEU A 582 17.19 -15.73 22.27
N LYS A 583 16.11 -16.37 22.74
CA LYS A 583 15.97 -17.82 22.60
C LYS A 583 15.61 -18.19 21.17
N LEU A 584 16.10 -19.33 20.71
CA LEU A 584 15.80 -19.84 19.37
C LEU A 584 14.29 -20.01 19.10
N GLU A 585 13.54 -20.45 20.12
CA GLU A 585 12.06 -20.59 20.05
C GLU A 585 11.33 -19.26 19.79
N ASP A 586 11.98 -18.13 20.07
CA ASP A 586 11.44 -16.78 19.86
C ASP A 586 12.10 -16.05 18.67
N ALA A 587 13.20 -16.58 18.14
CA ALA A 587 14.05 -15.91 17.15
C ALA A 587 13.34 -15.74 15.80
N GLU A 588 12.64 -16.76 15.31
CA GLU A 588 11.90 -16.68 14.05
C GLU A 588 10.86 -15.56 14.08
N ARG A 589 10.08 -15.49 15.16
CA ARG A 589 9.09 -14.43 15.36
C ARG A 589 9.75 -13.06 15.41
N ARG A 590 10.92 -12.93 16.05
CA ARG A 590 11.68 -11.67 16.08
C ARG A 590 12.20 -11.28 14.70
N CYS A 591 12.68 -12.23 13.90
CA CYS A 591 13.10 -11.96 12.53
C CYS A 591 11.91 -11.49 11.67
N MET A 592 10.73 -12.10 11.84
CA MET A 592 9.51 -11.74 11.11
C MET A 592 8.98 -10.34 11.46
N ASP A 593 9.45 -9.70 12.54
CA ASP A 593 9.13 -8.29 12.80
C ASP A 593 9.68 -7.37 11.70
N CYS A 594 10.75 -7.78 10.99
CA CYS A 594 11.28 -7.07 9.82
C CYS A 594 11.14 -7.89 8.52
N HIS A 595 11.28 -9.21 8.58
CA HIS A 595 11.18 -10.15 7.45
C HIS A 595 9.76 -10.70 7.28
N ASP A 596 8.81 -9.79 7.11
CA ASP A 596 7.41 -10.13 6.81
C ASP A 596 7.19 -10.35 5.30
N LEU A 597 5.94 -10.61 4.90
CA LEU A 597 5.55 -10.77 3.50
C LEU A 597 5.71 -9.47 2.67
N ASP A 598 5.98 -8.34 3.30
CA ASP A 598 6.13 -7.05 2.64
C ASP A 598 7.61 -6.79 2.32
N ASN A 599 8.49 -7.10 3.27
CA ASN A 599 9.91 -6.80 3.22
C ASN A 599 10.76 -8.01 2.78
N SER A 600 10.30 -9.24 3.05
CA SER A 600 11.04 -10.47 2.75
C SER A 600 10.12 -11.66 2.47
N PRO A 601 9.35 -11.68 1.36
CA PRO A 601 8.41 -12.76 1.05
C PRO A 601 9.01 -14.17 1.14
N ASP A 602 10.21 -14.36 0.60
CA ASP A 602 10.93 -15.64 0.59
C ASP A 602 11.35 -16.12 1.99
N PHE A 603 11.20 -15.29 3.04
CA PHE A 603 11.42 -15.69 4.42
C PHE A 603 10.29 -16.59 4.95
N HIS A 604 9.14 -16.61 4.28
CA HIS A 604 7.99 -17.44 4.64
C HIS A 604 8.04 -18.83 4.01
N ASP A 605 9.04 -19.08 3.15
CA ASP A 605 9.25 -20.39 2.54
C ASP A 605 9.78 -21.40 3.57
N GLU A 606 9.41 -22.68 3.40
CA GLU A 606 9.86 -23.75 4.29
C GLU A 606 11.40 -23.82 4.34
N GLY A 607 11.96 -23.74 5.55
CA GLY A 607 13.41 -23.77 5.77
C GLY A 607 14.14 -22.44 5.58
N ALA A 608 13.46 -21.36 5.18
CA ALA A 608 14.07 -20.05 5.00
C ALA A 608 14.66 -19.50 6.32
N PHE A 609 13.90 -19.53 7.42
CA PHE A 609 14.39 -19.10 8.73
C PHE A 609 15.74 -19.73 9.07
N GLN A 610 15.88 -21.06 8.95
CA GLN A 610 17.12 -21.75 9.28
C GLN A 610 18.30 -21.25 8.42
N LYS A 611 18.07 -21.06 7.12
CA LYS A 611 19.09 -20.54 6.20
C LYS A 611 19.59 -19.15 6.59
N TYR A 612 18.70 -18.26 7.02
CA TYR A 612 19.09 -16.92 7.47
C TYR A 612 19.71 -16.96 8.88
N TRP A 613 19.15 -17.78 9.77
CA TRP A 613 19.65 -17.96 11.14
C TRP A 613 21.09 -18.46 11.16
N ASP A 614 21.43 -19.44 10.32
CA ASP A 614 22.79 -19.99 10.23
C ASP A 614 23.86 -18.95 9.85
N GLN A 615 23.46 -17.82 9.25
CA GLN A 615 24.38 -16.73 8.88
C GLN A 615 24.64 -15.74 10.02
N ILE A 616 23.81 -15.73 11.07
CA ILE A 616 23.88 -14.74 12.16
C ILE A 616 23.97 -15.38 13.55
N ALA A 617 23.82 -16.70 13.65
CA ALA A 617 23.91 -17.45 14.90
C ALA A 617 25.32 -17.36 15.52
N HIS A 618 25.37 -17.21 16.84
CA HIS A 618 26.59 -17.10 17.63
C HIS A 618 26.40 -17.65 19.05
#